data_AF-A0A1G8PHP2-F1
#
_entry.id   AF-A0A1G8PHP2-F1
#
_cell.length_a   1.000
_cell.length_b   1.000
_cell.length_c   1.000
_cell.angle_alpha   90.00
_cell.angle_beta   90.00
_cell.angle_gamma   90.00
#
_symmetry.space_group_name_H-M   'P 1'
#
loop_
_entity.id
_entity.type
_entity.pdbx_description
1 polymer ?
#
loop_
_entity_poly.entity_id
_entity_poly.type
_entity_poly.pdbx_seq_one_letter_code
_entity_poly.pdbx_strand_id
1 'polypeptide(L)'
;MDFQTAVKTCFSKYADFNGRASRSEYWWFVLAELIVLIVASLIHQYVYVIAALGFLLPALAVGARRLHDIGKSGWLQLLMIIPLVNLVLIYFYVQPSQPESNPHGVPAT
;
A
#
# COMPACT_ATOMS: atom_id res chain seq x y z
N MET A 1 -7.14 -9.04 -8.65
CA MET A 1 -6.57 -9.80 -7.52
C MET A 1 -7.63 -10.02 -6.43
N ASP A 2 -7.65 -11.19 -5.79
CA ASP A 2 -8.51 -11.45 -4.61
C ASP A 2 -7.85 -11.00 -3.30
N PHE A 3 -8.62 -10.99 -2.21
CA PHE A 3 -8.17 -10.52 -0.90
C PHE A 3 -6.98 -11.31 -0.34
N GLN A 4 -7.06 -12.65 -0.35
CA GLN A 4 -6.02 -13.49 0.24
C GLN A 4 -4.70 -13.39 -0.52
N THR A 5 -4.78 -13.33 -1.85
CA THR A 5 -3.64 -13.14 -2.74
C THR A 5 -2.99 -11.79 -2.47
N ALA A 6 -3.75 -10.70 -2.36
CA ALA A 6 -3.21 -9.38 -2.06
C ALA A 6 -2.44 -9.34 -0.74
N VAL A 7 -3.01 -9.91 0.33
CA VAL A 7 -2.35 -9.97 1.64
C VAL A 7 -1.06 -10.79 1.57
N LYS A 8 -1.11 -11.99 0.97
CA LYS A 8 0.08 -12.84 0.78
C LYS A 8 1.17 -12.12 -0.03
N THR A 9 0.80 -11.52 -1.16
CA THR A 9 1.75 -10.80 -2.02
C THR A 9 2.43 -9.65 -1.29
N CYS A 10 1.69 -8.85 -0.52
CA CYS A 10 2.27 -7.72 0.22
C CYS A 10 3.22 -8.19 1.33
N PHE A 11 2.89 -9.26 2.05
CA PHE A 11 3.82 -9.85 3.03
C PHE A 11 5.02 -10.55 2.39
N SER A 12 4.86 -11.17 1.21
CA SER A 12 6.00 -11.72 0.45
C SER A 12 6.92 -10.61 -0.08
N LYS A 13 6.36 -9.44 -0.42
CA LYS A 13 7.07 -8.24 -0.87
C LYS A 13 7.23 -7.21 0.26
N TYR A 14 7.57 -7.70 1.46
CA TYR A 14 7.50 -6.95 2.72
C TYR A 14 8.19 -5.57 2.70
N ALA A 15 9.38 -5.48 2.12
CA ALA A 15 10.14 -4.24 1.97
C ALA A 15 10.68 -4.09 0.54
N ASP A 16 9.95 -4.65 -0.44
CA ASP A 16 10.27 -4.49 -1.85
C ASP A 16 9.47 -3.32 -2.43
N PHE A 17 10.18 -2.20 -2.62
CA PHE A 17 9.63 -0.96 -3.18
C PHE A 17 9.63 -0.94 -4.71
N ASN A 18 10.22 -1.95 -5.35
CA ASN A 18 10.34 -2.01 -6.80
C ASN A 18 9.12 -2.68 -7.44
N GLY A 19 8.86 -2.33 -8.69
CA GLY A 19 7.73 -2.86 -9.43
C GLY A 19 6.46 -2.05 -9.25
N ARG A 20 5.34 -2.68 -9.60
CA ARG A 20 4.01 -2.08 -9.69
C ARG A 20 3.02 -2.86 -8.82
N ALA A 21 2.02 -2.17 -8.29
CA ALA A 21 0.91 -2.78 -7.55
C ALA A 21 -0.42 -2.35 -8.17
N SER A 22 -1.29 -3.33 -8.43
CA SER A 22 -2.62 -3.05 -8.99
C SER A 22 -3.51 -2.36 -7.97
N ARG A 23 -4.59 -1.73 -8.42
CA ARG A 23 -5.60 -1.12 -7.53
C ARG A 23 -6.13 -2.14 -6.50
N SER A 24 -6.44 -3.35 -6.97
CA SER A 24 -6.96 -4.40 -6.08
C SER A 24 -5.93 -4.88 -5.07
N GLU A 25 -4.64 -4.97 -5.44
CA GLU A 25 -3.58 -5.35 -4.49
C GLU A 25 -3.48 -4.34 -3.35
N TYR A 26 -3.47 -3.04 -3.68
CA TYR A 26 -3.37 -1.96 -2.70
C TYR A 26 -4.59 -1.90 -1.77
N TRP A 27 -5.81 -1.82 -2.33
CA TRP A 27 -7.00 -1.60 -1.51
C TRP A 27 -7.39 -2.81 -0.65
N TRP A 28 -7.13 -4.04 -1.12
CA TRP A 28 -7.31 -5.22 -0.26
C TRP A 28 -6.30 -5.27 0.88
N PHE A 29 -5.05 -4.86 0.64
CA PHE A 29 -4.06 -4.79 1.70
C PHE A 29 -4.40 -3.71 2.73
N VAL A 30 -4.82 -2.52 2.29
CA VAL A 30 -5.31 -1.45 3.17
C VAL A 30 -6.49 -1.91 4.00
N LEU A 31 -7.44 -2.66 3.42
CA LEU A 31 -8.55 -3.23 4.18
C LEU A 31 -8.07 -4.24 5.24
N ALA A 32 -7.13 -5.12 4.89
CA ALA A 32 -6.57 -6.08 5.83
C ALA A 32 -5.85 -5.39 7.00
N GLU A 33 -5.00 -4.40 6.70
CA GLU A 33 -4.33 -3.57 7.68
C GLU A 33 -5.34 -2.88 8.61
N LEU A 34 -6.37 -2.24 8.04
CA LEU A 34 -7.40 -1.54 8.81
C LEU A 34 -8.11 -2.48 9.79
N ILE A 35 -8.53 -3.67 9.33
CA ILE A 35 -9.20 -4.66 10.18
C ILE A 35 -8.27 -5.12 11.30
N VAL A 36 -7.02 -5.46 10.99
CA VAL A 36 -6.06 -5.93 11.98
C VAL A 36 -5.77 -4.85 13.03
N LEU A 37 -5.57 -3.60 12.61
CA LEU A 37 -5.31 -2.50 13.53
C LEU A 37 -6.51 -2.17 14.42
N ILE A 38 -7.74 -2.22 13.89
CA ILE A 38 -8.95 -2.07 14.70
C ILE A 38 -9.01 -3.18 15.76
N VAL A 39 -8.92 -4.44 15.35
CA VAL A 39 -8.97 -5.59 16.29
C VAL A 39 -7.85 -5.50 17.34
N ALA A 40 -6.62 -5.19 16.92
CA ALA A 40 -5.48 -5.04 17.83
C ALA A 40 -5.68 -3.92 18.85
N SER A 41 -6.29 -2.79 18.44
CA SER A 41 -6.60 -1.67 19.34
C SER A 41 -7.61 -2.02 20.42
N LEU A 42 -8.54 -2.93 20.13
CA LEU A 42 -9.54 -3.41 21.09
C LEU A 42 -8.96 -4.43 22.09
N ILE A 43 -7.86 -5.11 21.74
CA ILE A 43 -7.20 -6.08 22.61
C ILE A 43 -6.29 -5.38 23.62
N HIS A 44 -5.27 -4.66 23.16
CA HIS A 44 -4.31 -3.97 24.02
C HIS A 44 -3.43 -2.99 23.23
N GLN A 45 -3.01 -1.89 23.85
CA GLN A 45 -2.14 -0.87 23.22
C GLN A 45 -0.83 -1.47 22.68
N TYR A 46 -0.12 -2.31 23.44
CA TYR A 46 1.10 -2.95 22.94
C TYR A 46 0.87 -3.89 21.74
N VAL A 47 -0.27 -4.58 21.68
CA VAL A 47 -0.63 -5.43 20.53
C VAL A 47 -0.86 -4.56 19.29
N TYR A 48 -1.55 -3.44 19.46
CA TYR A 48 -1.72 -2.43 18.41
C TYR A 48 -0.38 -1.90 17.91
N VAL A 49 0.53 -1.50 18.80
CA VAL A 49 1.84 -0.96 18.42
C VAL A 49 2.67 -2.00 17.65
N ILE A 50 2.69 -3.25 18.12
CA ILE A 50 3.41 -4.33 17.43
C ILE A 50 2.81 -4.58 16.04
N ALA A 51 1.48 -4.62 15.93
CA ALA A 51 0.81 -4.77 14.64
C ALA A 51 1.14 -3.60 13.71
N ALA A 52 1.00 -2.35 14.17
CA ALA A 52 1.32 -1.16 13.38
C ALA A 52 2.77 -1.17 12.87
N LEU A 53 3.74 -1.56 13.70
CA LEU A 53 5.14 -1.69 13.29
C LEU A 53 5.34 -2.80 12.25
N GLY A 54 4.64 -3.93 12.37
CA GLY A 54 4.68 -5.02 11.39
C GLY A 54 4.06 -4.67 10.04
N PHE A 55 3.05 -3.80 10.02
CA PHE A 55 2.42 -3.33 8.78
C PHE A 55 3.12 -2.12 8.14
N LEU A 56 3.94 -1.39 8.90
CA LEU A 56 4.57 -0.14 8.45
C LEU A 56 5.35 -0.29 7.14
N LEU A 57 6.29 -1.24 7.08
CA LEU A 57 7.11 -1.44 5.88
C LEU A 57 6.32 -1.96 4.67
N PRO A 58 5.47 -2.99 4.78
CA PRO A 58 4.68 -3.45 3.65
C PRO A 58 3.66 -2.41 3.16
N ALA A 59 3.10 -1.59 4.06
CA ALA A 59 2.21 -0.47 3.69
C ALA A 59 2.95 0.58 2.85
N LEU A 60 4.15 0.98 3.27
CA LEU A 60 4.99 1.90 2.50
C LEU A 60 5.46 1.29 1.17
N ALA A 61 5.81 0.00 1.17
CA ALA A 61 6.25 -0.71 -0.02
C ALA A 61 5.14 -0.82 -1.07
N VAL A 62 3.93 -1.26 -0.68
CA VAL A 62 2.80 -1.33 -1.61
C VAL A 62 2.33 0.06 -2.04
N GLY A 63 2.37 1.07 -1.18
CA GLY A 63 2.09 2.46 -1.54
C GLY A 63 3.05 3.00 -2.61
N ALA A 64 4.34 2.67 -2.51
CA ALA A 64 5.34 3.07 -3.49
C ALA A 64 5.09 2.38 -4.83
N ARG A 65 4.89 1.06 -4.81
CA ARG A 65 4.56 0.26 -6.00
C ARG A 65 3.24 0.71 -6.65
N ARG A 66 2.28 1.19 -5.86
CA ARG A 66 1.01 1.74 -6.35
C ARG A 66 1.22 3.08 -7.07
N LEU A 67 2.10 3.95 -6.56
CA LEU A 67 2.47 5.20 -7.24
C LEU A 67 3.28 4.93 -8.51
N HIS A 68 4.22 3.97 -8.45
CA HIS A 68 4.97 3.52 -9.62
C HIS A 68 4.05 2.98 -10.73
N ASP A 69 2.95 2.32 -10.37
CA ASP A 69 1.98 1.79 -11.34
C ASP A 69 1.24 2.87 -12.16
N ILE A 70 1.20 4.11 -11.65
CA ILE A 70 0.66 5.27 -12.38
C ILE A 70 1.75 6.23 -12.88
N GLY A 71 3.01 5.76 -12.92
CA GLY A 71 4.15 6.53 -13.40
C GLY A 71 4.57 7.69 -12.49
N LYS A 72 4.25 7.60 -11.19
CA LYS A 72 4.60 8.60 -10.18
C LYS A 72 5.69 8.07 -9.25
N SER A 73 6.50 8.96 -8.67
CA SER A 73 7.54 8.58 -7.71
C SER A 73 6.94 8.08 -6.40
N GLY A 74 7.44 6.97 -5.85
CA GLY A 74 7.07 6.47 -4.53
C GLY A 74 7.33 7.45 -3.39
N TRP A 75 8.23 8.42 -3.58
CA TRP A 75 8.52 9.49 -2.60
C TRP A 75 7.34 10.44 -2.37
N LEU A 76 6.35 10.49 -3.26
CA LEU A 76 5.14 11.28 -3.03
C LEU A 76 4.40 10.84 -1.76
N GLN A 77 4.62 9.61 -1.26
CA GLN A 77 4.09 9.17 0.02
C GLN A 77 4.47 10.08 1.19
N LEU A 78 5.58 10.82 1.12
CA LEU A 78 5.96 11.76 2.18
C LEU A 78 4.89 12.85 2.44
N LEU A 79 3.99 13.09 1.48
CA LEU A 79 2.82 13.94 1.69
C LEU A 79 1.90 13.44 2.82
N MET A 80 1.99 12.16 3.21
CA MET A 80 1.26 11.60 4.36
C MET A 80 1.64 12.24 5.69
N ILE A 81 2.85 12.82 5.79
CA ILE A 81 3.35 13.46 7.01
C ILE A 81 2.73 14.86 7.19
N ILE A 82 2.21 15.46 6.12
CA ILE A 82 1.57 16.78 6.15
C ILE A 82 0.08 16.60 6.42
N PRO A 83 -0.42 16.97 7.61
CA PRO A 83 -1.84 16.89 7.92
C PRO A 83 -2.61 17.73 6.89
N LEU A 84 -3.71 17.18 6.35
CA LEU A 84 -4.62 17.80 5.34
C LEU A 84 -4.24 17.63 3.85
N VAL A 85 -2.98 17.36 3.49
CA VAL A 85 -2.58 17.17 2.06
C VAL A 85 -2.75 15.71 1.59
N ASN A 86 -3.01 14.80 2.53
CA ASN A 86 -3.15 13.36 2.27
C ASN A 86 -4.29 13.00 1.29
N LEU A 87 -5.29 13.86 1.10
CA LEU A 87 -6.36 13.64 0.11
C LEU A 87 -5.82 13.49 -1.33
N VAL A 88 -4.70 14.14 -1.63
CA VAL A 88 -4.02 14.01 -2.92
C VAL A 88 -3.49 12.58 -3.14
N LEU A 89 -3.03 11.91 -2.08
CA LEU A 89 -2.58 10.53 -2.16
C LEU A 89 -3.74 9.58 -2.44
N ILE A 90 -4.89 9.79 -1.79
CA ILE A 90 -6.10 9.01 -2.07
C ILE A 90 -6.48 9.14 -3.55
N TYR A 91 -6.46 10.36 -4.10
CA TYR A 91 -6.69 10.58 -5.53
C TYR A 91 -5.76 9.74 -6.41
N PHE A 92 -4.46 9.68 -6.09
CA PHE A 92 -3.48 8.86 -6.81
C PHE A 92 -3.73 7.36 -6.65
N TYR A 93 -4.05 6.87 -5.46
CA TYR A 93 -4.23 5.45 -5.20
C TYR A 93 -5.46 4.84 -5.91
N VAL A 94 -6.48 5.65 -6.22
CA VAL A 94 -7.69 5.20 -6.96
C VAL A 94 -7.50 5.22 -8.48
N GLN A 95 -6.48 5.89 -9.02
CA GLN A 95 -6.28 6.02 -10.47
C GLN A 95 -6.16 4.66 -11.19
N PRO A 96 -6.52 4.56 -12.48
CA PRO A 96 -6.21 3.36 -13.25
C PRO A 96 -4.71 3.11 -13.39
N SER A 97 -4.35 1.83 -13.45
CA SER A 97 -3.01 1.39 -13.82
C SER A 97 -2.67 1.87 -15.23
N GLN A 98 -1.44 2.31 -15.45
CA GLN A 98 -0.98 2.64 -16.80
C GLN A 98 -1.03 1.38 -17.69
N PRO A 99 -1.69 1.43 -18.86
CA PRO A 99 -1.80 0.27 -19.75
C PRO A 99 -0.47 -0.05 -20.44
N GLU A 100 0.40 0.95 -20.62
CA GLU A 100 1.76 0.77 -21.09
C GLU A 100 2.73 0.27 -20.00
N SER A 101 3.84 -0.31 -20.44
CA SER A 101 5.00 -0.51 -19.59
C SER A 101 5.61 0.84 -19.20
N ASN A 102 6.16 0.89 -17.99
CA ASN A 102 6.91 2.05 -17.52
C ASN A 102 8.25 1.57 -16.91
N PRO A 103 9.15 2.46 -16.42
CA PRO A 103 10.44 2.06 -15.86
C PRO A 103 10.37 1.07 -14.69
N HIS A 104 9.19 0.89 -14.08
CA HIS A 104 8.95 -0.05 -12.99
C HIS A 104 8.38 -1.39 -13.48
N GLY A 105 8.22 -1.59 -14.79
CA GLY A 105 7.85 -2.87 -15.40
C GLY A 105 6.53 -2.86 -16.16
N VAL A 106 6.10 -4.07 -16.52
CA VAL A 106 4.83 -4.31 -17.24
C VAL A 106 3.61 -4.00 -16.34
N PRO A 107 2.43 -3.72 -16.91
CA PRO A 107 1.22 -3.45 -16.16
C PRO A 107 0.94 -4.47 -15.06
N ALA A 108 0.53 -3.98 -13.89
CA ALA A 108 0.12 -4.85 -12.80
C ALA A 108 -1.17 -5.59 -13.20
N THR A 109 -1.13 -6.92 -13.18
CA THR A 109 -2.27 -7.81 -13.47
C THR A 109 -3.22 -7.95 -12.30
#